data_AF-A0A957G218-F1
#
_entry.id   AF-A0A957G218-F1
#
_cell.length_a   1.000
_cell.length_b   1.000
_cell.length_c   1.000
_cell.angle_alpha   90.00
_cell.angle_beta   90.00
_cell.angle_gamma   90.00
#
_symmetry.space_group_name_H-M   'P 1'
#
loop_
_entity.id
_entity.type
_entity.pdbx_description
1 polymer ?
#
loop_
_entity_poly.entity_id
_entity_poly.type
_entity_poly.pdbx_seq_one_letter_code
_entity_poly.pdbx_strand_id
1 'polypeptide(L)'
;GWRYPLAGLALAVALLSLGGVPPLAGFMSKWQVLLAGLATGRSLLIGAALFTAFNSLLSLAYYIPLLGIVYRREPSAAVQAARPLPATMQLPIAILMLAIVLVGLWPDLFSGLTQDAGLALLALGS
;
A
#
# COMPACT_ATOMS: atom_id res chain seq x y z
N GLY A 1 -14.34 -3.34 -11.53
CA GLY A 1 -14.92 -2.30 -10.68
C GLY A 1 -16.40 -2.54 -10.54
N TRP A 2 -17.22 -2.01 -11.44
CA TRP A 2 -18.69 -1.99 -11.31
C TRP A 2 -19.36 -3.36 -11.15
N ARG A 3 -18.84 -4.42 -11.77
CA ARG A 3 -19.37 -5.79 -11.62
C ARG A 3 -19.08 -6.43 -10.26
N TYR A 4 -17.91 -6.11 -9.68
CA TYR A 4 -17.39 -6.65 -8.42
C TYR A 4 -16.89 -5.51 -7.54
N PRO A 5 -17.81 -4.75 -6.90
CA PRO A 5 -17.48 -3.48 -6.25
C PRO A 5 -16.49 -3.65 -5.11
N LEU A 6 -16.65 -4.68 -4.27
CA LEU A 6 -15.76 -4.97 -3.15
C LEU A 6 -14.32 -5.25 -3.62
N ALA A 7 -14.14 -6.17 -4.57
CA ALA A 7 -12.83 -6.53 -5.08
C ALA A 7 -12.18 -5.37 -5.86
N GLY A 8 -12.98 -4.60 -6.61
CA GLY A 8 -12.51 -3.40 -7.30
C GLY A 8 -12.01 -2.33 -6.33
N LEU A 9 -12.76 -2.09 -5.25
CA LEU A 9 -12.41 -1.10 -4.23
C LEU A 9 -11.21 -1.55 -3.41
N ALA A 10 -11.13 -2.82 -3.03
CA ALA A 10 -9.97 -3.38 -2.35
C ALA A 10 -8.69 -3.27 -3.21
N LEU A 11 -8.78 -3.55 -4.51
CA LEU A 11 -7.66 -3.35 -5.43
C LEU A 11 -7.28 -1.87 -5.54
N ALA A 12 -8.27 -0.97 -5.58
CA ALA A 12 -8.01 0.47 -5.59
C ALA A 12 -7.27 0.91 -4.32
N VAL A 13 -7.75 0.53 -3.14
CA VAL A 13 -7.10 0.81 -1.86
C VAL A 13 -5.69 0.23 -1.82
N ALA A 14 -5.50 -1.01 -2.28
CA ALA A 14 -4.19 -1.64 -2.32
C ALA A 14 -3.21 -0.90 -3.24
N LEU A 15 -3.63 -0.56 -4.47
CA LEU A 15 -2.79 0.17 -5.42
C LEU A 15 -2.47 1.58 -4.95
N LEU A 16 -3.44 2.30 -4.37
CA LEU A 16 -3.19 3.62 -3.79
C LEU A 16 -2.27 3.53 -2.57
N SER A 17 -2.37 2.46 -1.78
CA SER A 17 -1.47 2.21 -0.66
C SER A 17 -0.05 1.94 -1.15
N LEU A 18 0.12 1.14 -2.19
CA LEU A 18 1.41 0.89 -2.85
C LEU A 18 2.00 2.16 -3.47
N GLY A 19 1.16 2.99 -4.11
CA GLY A 19 1.55 4.32 -4.60
C GLY A 19 1.83 5.31 -3.46
N GLY A 20 1.51 4.92 -2.22
CA GLY A 20 1.72 5.67 -1.00
C GLY A 20 0.92 6.96 -0.97
N VAL A 21 -0.40 6.84 -0.93
CA VAL A 21 -1.34 7.91 -0.64
C VAL A 21 -1.45 8.10 0.89
N PRO A 22 -1.37 9.34 1.43
CA PRO A 22 -1.16 9.62 2.86
C PRO A 22 -2.00 8.84 3.88
N PRO A 23 -3.32 8.67 3.74
CA PRO A 23 -4.11 7.92 4.73
C PRO A 23 -3.89 6.40 4.73
N LEU A 24 -3.01 5.84 3.88
CA LEU A 24 -2.86 4.39 3.69
C LEU A 24 -1.54 3.88 4.25
N ALA A 25 -1.55 2.63 4.71
CA ALA A 25 -0.40 1.99 5.38
C ALA A 25 0.92 2.09 4.60
N GLY A 26 0.88 1.94 3.27
CA GLY A 26 2.09 2.01 2.44
C GLY A 26 2.73 3.40 2.42
N PHE A 27 1.97 4.48 2.65
CA PHE A 27 2.56 5.80 2.86
C PHE A 27 3.29 5.90 4.20
N MET A 28 2.69 5.42 5.28
CA MET A 28 3.30 5.48 6.62
C MET A 28 4.63 4.75 6.68
N SER A 29 4.74 3.60 6.01
CA SER A 29 6.00 2.86 5.89
C SER A 29 7.10 3.69 5.20
N LYS A 30 6.85 4.18 3.98
CA LYS A 30 7.87 4.94 3.24
C LYS A 30 8.18 6.29 3.91
N TRP A 31 7.21 6.90 4.59
CA TRP A 31 7.38 8.16 5.28
C TRP A 31 8.41 8.05 6.40
N GLN A 32 8.33 6.99 7.21
CA GLN A 32 9.32 6.70 8.25
C GLN A 32 10.71 6.47 7.66
N VAL A 33 10.83 5.74 6.54
CA VAL A 33 12.11 5.54 5.84
C VAL A 33 12.68 6.87 5.32
N LEU A 34 11.83 7.74 4.76
CA LEU A 34 12.22 9.07 4.30
C LEU A 34 12.78 9.90 5.44
N LEU A 35 12.03 10.01 6.55
CA LEU A 35 12.43 10.77 7.72
C LEU A 35 13.74 10.24 8.32
N ALA A 36 13.87 8.92 8.45
CA ALA A 36 15.08 8.29 8.95
C ALA A 36 16.29 8.58 8.05
N GLY A 37 16.13 8.46 6.73
CA GLY A 37 17.19 8.76 5.75
C GLY A 37 17.63 10.22 5.80
N LEU A 38 16.68 11.16 5.84
CA LEU A 38 16.94 12.60 5.93
C LEU A 38 17.62 12.99 7.24
N ALA A 39 17.22 12.37 8.37
CA ALA A 39 17.80 12.64 9.68
C ALA A 39 19.27 12.23 9.82
N THR A 40 19.77 11.33 8.96
CA THR A 40 21.18 10.86 9.03
C THR A 40 22.20 11.93 8.62
N GLY A 41 21.80 12.95 7.85
CA GLY A 41 22.72 13.93 7.27
C GLY A 41 23.69 13.39 6.21
N ARG A 42 23.63 12.09 5.88
CA ARG A 42 24.52 11.45 4.89
C ARG A 42 23.95 11.62 3.49
N SER A 43 24.71 12.26 2.60
CA SER A 43 24.28 12.57 1.22
C SER A 43 23.75 11.35 0.46
N LEU A 44 24.39 10.19 0.62
CA LEU A 44 23.96 8.94 -0.03
C LEU A 44 22.58 8.46 0.47
N LEU A 45 22.34 8.50 1.77
CA LEU A 45 21.07 8.06 2.37
C LEU A 45 19.94 9.05 2.09
N ILE A 46 20.26 10.35 2.06
CA ILE A 46 19.34 11.40 1.59
C ILE A 46 18.95 11.14 0.13
N GLY A 47 19.92 10.83 -0.74
CA GLY A 47 19.67 10.48 -2.13
C GLY A 47 18.76 9.26 -2.28
N ALA A 48 18.99 8.19 -1.49
CA ALA A 48 18.15 7.01 -1.47
C ALA A 48 16.72 7.32 -1.01
N ALA A 49 16.55 8.13 0.03
CA ALA A 49 15.24 8.56 0.53
C ALA A 49 14.45 9.35 -0.55
N LEU A 50 15.11 10.29 -1.24
CA LEU A 50 14.49 11.02 -2.35
C LEU A 50 14.13 10.10 -3.52
N PHE A 51 14.98 9.13 -3.84
CA PHE A 51 14.69 8.12 -4.86
C PHE A 51 13.46 7.28 -4.50
N THR A 52 13.31 6.86 -3.24
CA THR A 52 12.11 6.18 -2.76
C THR A 52 10.85 7.04 -2.92
N ALA A 53 10.92 8.33 -2.60
CA ALA A 53 9.80 9.26 -2.81
C ALA A 53 9.40 9.35 -4.29
N PHE A 54 10.39 9.48 -5.17
CA PHE A 54 10.16 9.57 -6.61
C PHE A 54 9.60 8.27 -7.20
N ASN A 55 10.15 7.12 -6.80
CA ASN A 55 9.65 5.81 -7.22
C ASN A 55 8.18 5.60 -6.82
N SER A 56 7.79 6.08 -5.64
CA SER A 56 6.41 6.02 -5.21
C SER A 56 5.48 6.91 -6.04
N LEU A 57 5.93 8.12 -6.42
CA LEU A 57 5.17 9.00 -7.30
C LEU A 57 5.02 8.38 -8.69
N LEU A 58 6.10 7.78 -9.21
CA LEU A 58 6.09 7.08 -10.50
C LEU A 58 5.12 5.89 -10.47
N SER A 59 5.15 5.10 -9.39
CA SER A 59 4.22 3.97 -9.19
C SER A 59 2.77 4.43 -9.19
N LEU A 60 2.47 5.51 -8.47
CA LEU A 60 1.12 6.09 -8.46
C LEU A 60 0.68 6.52 -9.88
N ALA A 61 1.57 7.13 -10.67
CA ALA A 61 1.28 7.50 -12.04
C ALA A 61 0.92 6.30 -12.93
N TYR A 62 1.53 5.13 -12.71
CA TYR A 62 1.17 3.89 -13.42
C TYR A 62 -0.12 3.24 -12.88
N TYR A 63 -0.45 3.44 -11.61
CA TYR A 63 -1.62 2.83 -10.99
C TYR A 63 -2.93 3.53 -11.36
N ILE A 64 -2.93 4.86 -11.54
CA ILE A 64 -4.15 5.60 -11.90
C ILE A 64 -4.77 5.10 -13.23
N PRO A 65 -4.01 4.93 -14.33
CA PRO A 65 -4.55 4.33 -15.56
C PRO A 65 -5.09 2.91 -15.35
N LEU A 66 -4.42 2.10 -14.52
CA LEU A 66 -4.86 0.74 -14.20
C LEU A 66 -6.22 0.75 -13.50
N LEU A 67 -6.46 1.66 -12.56
CA LEU A 67 -7.78 1.86 -11.95
C LEU A 67 -8.81 2.27 -13.00
N GLY A 68 -8.44 3.13 -13.95
CA GLY A 68 -9.29 3.48 -15.09
C GLY A 68 -9.74 2.27 -15.90
N ILE A 69 -8.86 1.28 -16.11
CA ILE A 69 -9.19 0.01 -16.79
C ILE A 69 -10.15 -0.83 -15.95
N VAL A 70 -9.89 -0.96 -14.65
CA VAL A 70 -10.72 -1.76 -13.72
C VAL A 70 -12.14 -1.19 -13.59
N TYR A 71 -12.29 0.14 -13.65
CA TYR A 71 -13.57 0.84 -13.51
C TYR A 71 -14.18 1.26 -14.85
N ARG A 72 -13.84 0.58 -15.95
CA ARG A 72 -14.57 0.76 -17.22
C ARG A 72 -16.02 0.32 -17.10
N ARG A 73 -16.92 1.07 -17.73
CA ARG A 73 -18.38 0.79 -17.74
C ARG A 73 -18.73 -0.49 -18.47
N GLU A 74 -17.99 -0.81 -19.54
CA GLU A 74 -18.16 -2.04 -20.31
C GLU A 74 -17.20 -3.12 -19.80
N PRO A 75 -17.68 -4.10 -19.01
CA PRO A 75 -16.85 -5.22 -18.58
C PRO A 75 -16.48 -6.11 -19.78
N SER A 76 -15.26 -6.64 -19.77
CA SER A 76 -14.82 -7.60 -20.79
C SER A 76 -15.67 -8.87 -20.79
N ALA A 77 -15.72 -9.58 -21.92
CA ALA A 77 -16.49 -10.82 -22.06
C ALA A 77 -16.15 -11.85 -20.95
N ALA A 78 -14.88 -11.93 -20.55
CA ALA A 78 -14.43 -12.79 -19.45
C ALA A 78 -15.04 -12.39 -18.10
N VAL A 79 -15.14 -11.09 -17.80
CA VAL A 79 -15.75 -10.59 -16.56
C VAL A 79 -17.28 -10.75 -16.58
N GLN A 80 -17.89 -10.66 -17.76
CA GLN A 80 -19.33 -10.89 -17.93
C GLN A 80 -19.70 -12.37 -17.71
N ALA A 81 -18.90 -13.30 -18.20
CA ALA A 81 -19.10 -14.74 -18.03
C ALA A 81 -18.68 -15.26 -16.63
N ALA A 82 -18.02 -14.44 -15.82
CA ALA A 82 -17.54 -14.84 -14.50
C ALA A 82 -18.69 -14.99 -13.49
N ARG A 83 -18.54 -15.97 -12.59
CA ARG A 83 -19.46 -16.18 -11.47
C ARG A 83 -19.24 -15.14 -10.36
N PRO A 84 -20.27 -14.84 -9.55
CA PRO A 84 -20.13 -14.03 -8.34
C PRO A 84 -19.00 -14.54 -7.44
N LEU A 85 -18.26 -13.63 -6.80
CA LEU A 85 -17.21 -14.04 -5.85
C LEU A 85 -17.84 -14.79 -4.66
N PRO A 86 -17.32 -15.97 -4.27
CA PRO A 86 -17.78 -16.67 -3.10
C PRO A 86 -17.42 -15.90 -1.82
N ALA A 87 -18.22 -16.06 -0.75
CA ALA A 87 -18.01 -15.38 0.52
C ALA A 87 -16.64 -15.68 1.15
N THR A 88 -16.12 -16.89 0.94
CA THR A 88 -14.78 -17.32 1.38
C THR A 88 -13.64 -16.51 0.78
N MET A 89 -13.86 -15.84 -0.36
CA MET A 89 -12.88 -14.94 -0.98
C MET A 89 -13.14 -13.48 -0.62
N GLN A 90 -14.42 -13.09 -0.47
CA GLN A 90 -14.80 -11.73 -0.08
C GLN A 90 -14.30 -11.37 1.31
N LEU A 91 -14.35 -12.32 2.26
CA LEU A 91 -13.96 -12.08 3.64
C LEU A 91 -12.47 -11.72 3.78
N PRO A 92 -11.50 -12.50 3.24
CA PRO A 92 -10.08 -12.11 3.25
C PRO A 92 -9.82 -10.76 2.58
N ILE A 93 -10.48 -10.48 1.44
CA ILE A 93 -10.33 -9.22 0.72
C ILE A 93 -10.77 -8.04 1.59
N ALA A 94 -11.92 -8.17 2.27
CA ALA A 94 -12.42 -7.15 3.16
C ALA A 94 -11.49 -6.92 4.35
N ILE A 95 -10.98 -7.99 4.96
CA ILE A 95 -10.04 -7.93 6.09
C ILE A 95 -8.76 -7.22 5.69
N LEU A 96 -8.14 -7.59 4.55
CA LEU A 96 -6.89 -7.00 4.09
C LEU A 96 -7.05 -5.52 3.73
N MET A 97 -8.13 -5.17 3.02
CA MET A 97 -8.45 -3.78 2.71
C MET A 97 -8.65 -2.96 3.99
N LEU A 98 -9.37 -3.50 4.97
CA LEU A 98 -9.57 -2.84 6.26
C LEU A 98 -8.24 -2.67 7.00
N ALA A 99 -7.37 -3.69 7.00
CA ALA A 99 -6.05 -3.62 7.61
C ALA A 99 -5.19 -2.51 7.00
N ILE A 100 -5.20 -2.34 5.67
CA ILE A 100 -4.47 -1.25 4.97
C ILE A 100 -4.93 0.13 5.47
N VAL A 101 -6.24 0.31 5.64
CA VAL A 101 -6.82 1.58 6.10
C VAL A 101 -6.54 1.80 7.59
N LEU A 102 -6.78 0.79 8.43
CA LEU A 102 -6.57 0.87 9.87
C LEU A 102 -5.11 1.18 10.21
N VAL A 103 -4.15 0.49 9.57
CA VAL A 103 -2.72 0.75 9.78
C VAL A 103 -2.30 2.11 9.23
N GLY A 104 -2.93 2.56 8.14
CA GLY A 104 -2.67 3.91 7.61
C GLY A 104 -3.13 5.01 8.55
N LEU A 105 -4.27 4.84 9.22
CA LEU A 105 -4.82 5.82 10.17
C LEU A 105 -4.19 5.73 11.57
N TRP A 106 -3.84 4.53 12.01
CA TRP A 106 -3.18 4.25 13.28
C TRP A 106 -1.89 3.43 13.08
N PRO A 107 -0.81 4.05 12.57
CA PRO A 107 0.47 3.36 12.39
C PRO A 107 1.08 2.89 13.72
N ASP A 108 0.73 3.55 14.82
CA ASP A 108 1.20 3.20 16.16
C ASP A 108 0.75 1.81 16.64
N LEU A 109 -0.28 1.22 16.01
CA LEU A 109 -0.76 -0.13 16.32
C LEU A 109 0.35 -1.19 16.22
N PHE A 110 1.33 -0.97 15.33
CA PHE A 110 2.45 -1.88 15.11
C PHE A 110 3.78 -1.36 15.66
N SER A 111 3.80 -0.17 16.28
CA SER A 111 5.03 0.49 16.73
C SER A 111 5.84 -0.34 17.73
N GLY A 112 5.19 -1.01 18.69
CA GLY A 112 5.88 -1.88 19.65
C GLY A 112 6.60 -3.04 18.96
N LEU A 113 5.90 -3.73 18.03
CA LEU A 113 6.48 -4.84 17.27
C LEU A 113 7.64 -4.39 16.38
N THR A 114 7.51 -3.24 15.71
CA THR A 114 8.57 -2.75 14.80
C THR A 114 9.78 -2.22 15.57
N GLN A 115 9.59 -1.62 16.74
CA GLN A 115 10.67 -1.17 17.62
C GLN A 115 11.45 -2.34 18.19
N ASP A 116 10.76 -3.34 18.76
CA ASP A 116 11.40 -4.53 19.32
C ASP A 116 12.21 -5.29 18.26
N ALA A 117 11.63 -5.47 17.06
CA ALA A 117 12.32 -6.08 15.94
C ALA A 117 13.53 -5.25 15.47
N GLY A 118 13.41 -3.92 15.46
CA GLY A 118 14.50 -3.02 15.11
C GLY A 118 15.67 -3.10 16.10
N LEU A 119 15.38 -3.10 17.41
CA LEU A 119 16.38 -3.25 18.46
C LEU A 119 17.08 -4.62 18.39
N ALA A 120 16.32 -5.68 18.14
CA ALA A 120 16.88 -7.03 17.97
C ALA A 120 17.85 -7.08 16.77
N LEU A 121 17.52 -6.45 15.64
CA LEU A 121 18.41 -6.36 14.47
C LEU A 121 19.68 -5.58 14.75
N LEU A 122 19.60 -4.48 15.52
CA LEU A 122 20.77 -3.69 15.89
C LEU A 122 21.68 -4.45 16.86
N ALA A 123 21.11 -5.23 17.79
CA ALA A 123 21.86 -6.05 18.74
C ALA A 123 22.58 -7.24 18.08
N LEU A 124 22.10 -7.73 16.93
CA LEU A 124 22.80 -8.75 16.14
C LEU A 124 24.00 -8.19 15.37
N GLY A 125 24.02 -6.87 15.12
CA GLY A 125 25.09 -6.19 14.39
C GLY A 125 26.18 -5.58 15.25
N SER A 126 26.03 -5.61 16.58
CA SER A 126 27.00 -5.16 17.60
C SER A 126 27.78 -6.32 18.19
#